data_AF-A0A3R6Y0B2-F1
#
_entry.id   AF-A0A3R6Y0B2-F1
#
_cell.length_a   1.000
_cell.length_b   1.000
_cell.length_c   1.000
_cell.angle_alpha   90.00
_cell.angle_beta   90.00
_cell.angle_gamma   90.00
#
_symmetry.space_group_name_H-M   'P 1'
#
loop_
_entity.id
_entity.type
_entity.pdbx_description
1 polymer ?
#
loop_
_entity_poly.entity_id
_entity_poly.type
_entity_poly.pdbx_seq_one_letter_code
_entity_poly.pdbx_strand_id
1 'polypeptide(L)'
;MFPDGIQSRSVVEVYGDAQSPKSLLLQHVCAAYLVHDKRTQVHYFDHECMVDASEMRQLVQACMSSNGHDGNDDDVDGTMERLFVYHAETSDDWSAKLHTVHTKLLAQSGVLPVIADTSYRKPVNVYAQLKDLVRQHSATIFAAKNSTYASP
;
A
#
# COMPACT_ATOMS: atom_id res chain seq x y z
N MET A 1 16.25 -0.69 -10.65
CA MET A 1 15.12 -1.48 -10.11
C MET A 1 15.70 -2.41 -9.06
N PHE A 2 15.08 -2.56 -7.90
CA PHE A 2 15.68 -3.24 -6.74
C PHE A 2 16.05 -4.71 -7.08
N PRO A 3 17.34 -5.08 -7.17
CA PRO A 3 17.76 -6.40 -7.65
C PRO A 3 17.27 -7.55 -6.76
N ASP A 4 17.09 -7.28 -5.47
CA ASP A 4 16.59 -8.24 -4.48
C ASP A 4 15.15 -7.91 -4.02
N GLY A 5 14.45 -7.04 -4.75
CA GLY A 5 13.15 -6.50 -4.35
C GLY A 5 13.22 -5.49 -3.20
N ILE A 6 12.05 -5.12 -2.69
CA ILE A 6 11.91 -4.15 -1.59
C ILE A 6 11.80 -4.93 -0.28
N GLN A 7 12.78 -4.72 0.60
CA GLN A 7 12.87 -5.43 1.87
C GLN A 7 11.72 -5.04 2.81
N SER A 8 11.28 -5.98 3.66
CA SER A 8 10.40 -5.66 4.79
C SER A 8 11.02 -4.60 5.69
N ARG A 9 10.20 -3.88 6.46
CA ARG A 9 10.63 -2.77 7.34
C ARG A 9 11.19 -1.55 6.59
N SER A 10 10.82 -1.38 5.33
CA SER A 10 11.25 -0.25 4.52
C SER A 10 10.15 0.80 4.37
N VAL A 11 10.60 2.03 4.13
CA VAL A 11 9.76 3.13 3.65
C VAL A 11 10.30 3.54 2.29
N VAL A 12 9.45 3.45 1.27
CA VAL A 12 9.77 3.79 -0.11
C VAL A 12 8.90 4.97 -0.52
N GLU A 13 9.57 6.04 -0.95
CA GLU A 13 8.90 7.24 -1.43
C GLU A 13 9.08 7.36 -2.94
N VAL A 14 7.96 7.54 -3.65
CA VAL A 14 7.91 7.75 -5.08
C VAL A 14 7.61 9.23 -5.34
N TYR A 15 8.57 9.93 -5.92
CA TYR A 15 8.43 11.33 -6.30
C TYR A 15 8.16 11.48 -7.79
N GLY A 16 7.31 12.43 -8.14
CA GLY A 16 6.99 12.77 -9.53
C GLY A 16 6.06 13.97 -9.59
N ASP A 17 5.96 14.60 -10.75
CA ASP A 17 5.00 15.69 -10.96
C ASP A 17 3.54 15.18 -10.98
N ALA A 18 2.59 16.09 -11.18
CA ALA A 18 1.15 15.75 -11.24
C ALA A 18 0.78 14.85 -12.44
N GLN A 19 1.61 14.81 -13.50
CA GLN A 19 1.36 13.96 -14.67
C GLN A 19 1.99 12.56 -14.51
N SER A 20 2.89 12.41 -13.55
CA SER A 20 3.56 11.15 -13.26
C SER A 20 2.55 10.12 -12.74
N PRO A 21 2.54 8.88 -13.27
CA PRO A 21 1.57 7.84 -12.93
C PRO A 21 1.87 7.17 -11.58
N LYS A 22 2.09 7.97 -10.53
CA LYS A 22 2.50 7.50 -9.19
C LYS A 22 1.45 6.59 -8.57
N SER A 23 0.19 7.02 -8.60
CA SER A 23 -0.93 6.26 -8.05
C SER A 23 -1.12 4.93 -8.79
N LEU A 24 -0.98 4.92 -10.11
CA LEU A 24 -0.97 3.68 -10.91
C LEU A 24 0.21 2.76 -10.52
N LEU A 25 1.43 3.30 -10.36
CA LEU A 25 2.56 2.52 -9.87
C LEU A 25 2.27 1.90 -8.49
N LEU A 26 1.71 2.66 -7.56
CA LEU A 26 1.34 2.16 -6.23
C LEU A 26 0.32 1.03 -6.31
N GLN A 27 -0.69 1.15 -7.18
CA GLN A 27 -1.68 0.10 -7.42
C GLN A 27 -1.02 -1.20 -7.93
N HIS A 28 -0.13 -1.10 -8.92
CA HIS A 28 0.64 -2.25 -9.41
C HIS A 28 1.51 -2.89 -8.33
N VAL A 29 2.21 -2.08 -7.53
CA VAL A 29 3.02 -2.58 -6.41
C VAL A 29 2.13 -3.31 -5.40
N CYS A 30 0.98 -2.74 -5.03
CA CYS A 30 0.04 -3.37 -4.11
C CYS A 30 -0.48 -4.72 -4.64
N ALA A 31 -0.88 -4.77 -5.92
CA ALA A 31 -1.31 -6.01 -6.56
C ALA A 31 -0.19 -7.07 -6.53
N ALA A 32 1.05 -6.70 -6.86
CA ALA A 32 2.18 -7.62 -6.81
C ALA A 32 2.43 -8.19 -5.40
N TYR A 33 2.37 -7.35 -4.35
CA TYR A 33 2.52 -7.78 -2.96
C TYR A 33 1.39 -8.71 -2.50
N LEU A 34 0.15 -8.42 -2.90
CA LEU A 34 -1.01 -9.26 -2.62
C LEU A 34 -0.84 -10.65 -3.22
N VAL A 35 -0.42 -10.74 -4.48
CA VAL A 35 -0.24 -12.01 -5.20
C VAL A 35 0.98 -12.80 -4.68
N HIS A 36 2.06 -12.11 -4.33
CA HIS A 36 3.32 -12.74 -3.94
C HIS A 36 3.25 -13.49 -2.60
N ASP A 37 2.47 -13.00 -1.62
CA ASP A 37 2.35 -13.66 -0.31
C ASP A 37 0.90 -13.61 0.20
N LYS A 38 0.33 -14.77 0.51
CA LYS A 38 -1.04 -14.92 1.04
C LYS A 38 -1.23 -14.27 2.42
N ARG A 39 -0.14 -14.02 3.15
CA ARG A 39 -0.13 -13.31 4.43
C ARG A 39 -0.18 -11.80 4.28
N THR A 40 0.05 -11.28 3.08
CA THR A 40 0.02 -9.84 2.82
C THR A 40 -1.37 -9.28 3.08
N GLN A 41 -1.44 -8.16 3.81
CA GLN A 41 -2.60 -7.28 3.82
C GLN A 41 -2.16 -5.90 3.34
N VAL A 42 -2.85 -5.36 2.33
CA VAL A 42 -2.60 -4.00 1.83
C VAL A 42 -3.60 -3.05 2.46
N HIS A 43 -3.10 -1.99 3.09
CA HIS A 43 -3.86 -0.87 3.60
C HIS A 43 -3.54 0.37 2.76
N TYR A 44 -4.44 0.68 1.81
CA TYR A 44 -4.27 1.76 0.84
C TYR A 44 -5.04 3.00 1.28
N PHE A 45 -4.32 4.10 1.54
CA PHE A 45 -4.89 5.40 1.84
C PHE A 45 -4.98 6.21 0.55
N ASP A 46 -6.18 6.21 -0.04
CA ASP A 46 -6.47 6.80 -1.35
C ASP A 46 -6.94 8.25 -1.21
N HIS A 47 -5.99 9.16 -1.08
CA HIS A 47 -6.29 10.59 -0.97
C HIS A 47 -6.68 11.23 -2.30
N GLU A 48 -6.18 10.69 -3.41
CA GLU A 48 -6.47 11.19 -4.76
C GLU A 48 -7.77 10.60 -5.34
N CYS A 49 -8.44 9.69 -4.62
CA CYS A 49 -9.66 8.99 -5.08
C CYS A 49 -9.47 8.29 -6.43
N MET A 50 -8.30 7.68 -6.63
CA MET A 50 -7.91 7.07 -7.92
C MET A 50 -8.04 5.55 -7.93
N VAL A 51 -8.36 4.92 -6.79
CA VAL A 51 -8.48 3.46 -6.72
C VAL A 51 -9.88 3.02 -7.16
N ASP A 52 -9.94 2.27 -8.26
CA ASP A 52 -11.13 1.55 -8.70
C ASP A 52 -11.00 0.04 -8.39
N ALA A 53 -12.08 -0.56 -7.90
CA ALA A 53 -12.08 -1.96 -7.50
C ALA A 53 -11.97 -2.92 -8.70
N SER A 54 -12.57 -2.56 -9.84
CA SER A 54 -12.54 -3.37 -11.06
C SER A 54 -11.14 -3.34 -11.68
N GLU A 55 -10.51 -2.17 -11.72
CA GLU A 55 -9.13 -2.01 -12.16
C GLU A 55 -8.16 -2.78 -11.26
N MET A 56 -8.28 -2.65 -9.93
CA MET A 56 -7.46 -3.43 -9.00
C MET A 56 -7.63 -4.94 -9.18
N ARG A 57 -8.85 -5.41 -9.44
CA ARG A 57 -9.11 -6.82 -9.74
C ARG A 57 -8.36 -7.28 -10.99
N GLN A 58 -8.39 -6.48 -12.06
CA GLN A 58 -7.67 -6.76 -13.30
C GLN A 58 -6.16 -6.80 -13.08
N LEU A 59 -5.62 -5.87 -12.27
CA LEU A 59 -4.20 -5.86 -11.91
C LEU A 59 -3.80 -7.12 -11.14
N VAL A 60 -4.59 -7.53 -10.15
CA VAL A 60 -4.36 -8.76 -9.38
C VAL A 60 -4.37 -9.99 -10.31
N GLN A 61 -5.38 -10.10 -11.18
CA GLN A 61 -5.49 -11.18 -12.16
C GLN A 61 -4.26 -11.23 -13.08
N ALA A 62 -3.84 -10.08 -13.62
CA ALA A 62 -2.67 -10.00 -14.48
C ALA A 62 -1.38 -10.43 -13.75
N CYS A 63 -1.23 -10.02 -12.49
CA CYS A 63 -0.10 -10.45 -11.65
C CYS A 63 -0.10 -11.96 -11.41
N MET A 64 -1.27 -12.57 -11.13
CA MET A 64 -1.39 -14.03 -10.93
C MET A 64 -1.00 -14.80 -12.20
N SER A 65 -1.53 -14.40 -13.35
CA SER A 65 -1.21 -15.03 -14.65
C SER A 65 0.27 -14.93 -15.00
N SER A 66 0.93 -13.81 -14.66
CA SER A 66 2.35 -13.61 -14.95
C SER A 66 3.29 -14.49 -14.12
N ASN A 67 2.83 -15.00 -12.97
CA ASN A 67 3.60 -15.87 -12.08
C ASN A 67 3.52 -17.36 -12.47
N GLY A 68 3.00 -17.70 -13.65
CA GLY A 68 2.98 -19.07 -14.17
C GLY A 68 2.09 -20.04 -13.39
N HIS A 69 1.05 -19.54 -12.71
CA HIS A 69 0.01 -20.38 -12.10
C HIS A 69 -0.91 -20.93 -13.21
N ASP A 70 -0.41 -21.93 -13.95
CA ASP A 70 -1.20 -22.72 -14.90
C ASP A 70 -2.14 -23.65 -14.11
N GLY A 71 -3.27 -23.14 -13.64
CA GLY A 71 -4.29 -23.99 -13.01
C GLY A 71 -5.35 -23.26 -12.21
N ASN A 72 -6.36 -22.73 -12.92
CA ASN A 72 -7.80 -22.75 -12.62
C ASN A 72 -8.34 -22.49 -11.19
N ASP A 73 -7.54 -21.98 -10.25
CA ASP A 73 -7.97 -21.66 -8.88
C ASP A 73 -7.24 -20.42 -8.34
N ASP A 74 -7.03 -19.43 -9.23
CA ASP A 74 -6.62 -18.09 -8.83
C ASP A 74 -7.76 -17.47 -8.02
N ASP A 75 -7.66 -17.58 -6.69
CA ASP A 75 -8.58 -16.97 -5.74
C ASP A 75 -8.38 -15.44 -5.70
N VAL A 76 -8.85 -14.81 -6.78
CA VAL A 76 -8.84 -13.36 -6.95
C VAL A 76 -9.70 -12.71 -5.88
N ASP A 77 -10.83 -13.32 -5.52
CA ASP A 77 -11.74 -12.79 -4.52
C ASP A 77 -11.07 -12.78 -3.13
N GLY A 78 -10.52 -13.90 -2.68
CA GLY A 78 -9.76 -13.96 -1.42
C GLY A 78 -8.47 -13.13 -1.43
N THR A 79 -7.92 -12.83 -2.62
CA THR A 79 -6.82 -11.87 -2.74
C THR A 79 -7.29 -10.43 -2.60
N MET A 80 -8.42 -10.08 -3.20
CA MET A 80 -9.04 -8.75 -3.08
C MET A 80 -9.56 -8.48 -1.67
N GLU A 81 -10.01 -9.50 -0.93
CA GLU A 81 -10.41 -9.38 0.49
C GLU A 81 -9.28 -8.89 1.41
N ARG A 82 -8.02 -9.00 0.97
CA ARG A 82 -6.83 -8.51 1.70
C ARG A 82 -6.42 -7.09 1.32
N LEU A 83 -7.16 -6.44 0.41
CA LEU A 83 -7.00 -5.03 0.06
C LEU A 83 -8.02 -4.18 0.81
N PHE A 84 -7.53 -3.34 1.71
CA PHE A 84 -8.33 -2.37 2.44
C PHE A 84 -8.06 -0.97 1.92
N VAL A 85 -9.09 -0.31 1.38
CA VAL A 85 -8.99 1.06 0.86
C VAL A 85 -9.63 2.03 1.85
N TYR A 86 -8.94 3.14 2.11
CA TYR A 86 -9.36 4.18 3.03
C TYR A 86 -9.36 5.53 2.34
N HIS A 87 -10.50 6.22 2.39
CA HIS A 87 -10.60 7.63 2.04
C HIS A 87 -10.50 8.45 3.32
N ALA A 88 -9.40 9.17 3.49
CA ALA A 88 -9.18 10.05 4.63
C ALA A 88 -9.24 11.52 4.19
N GLU A 89 -10.22 12.25 4.72
CA GLU A 89 -10.47 13.64 4.35
C GLU A 89 -9.48 14.60 5.04
N THR A 90 -8.97 14.21 6.20
CA THR A 90 -8.06 15.03 7.00
C THR A 90 -6.87 14.23 7.51
N SER A 91 -5.82 14.95 7.89
CA SER A 91 -4.65 14.42 8.59
C SER A 91 -5.03 13.64 9.86
N ASP A 92 -6.01 14.13 10.62
CA ASP A 92 -6.44 13.50 11.87
C ASP A 92 -7.24 12.22 11.60
N ASP A 93 -8.13 12.23 10.60
CA ASP A 93 -8.84 11.03 10.15
C ASP A 93 -7.86 9.97 9.63
N TRP A 94 -6.88 10.38 8.83
CA TRP A 94 -5.80 9.49 8.38
C TRP A 94 -5.09 8.83 9.57
N SER A 95 -4.74 9.62 10.58
CA SER A 95 -4.09 9.13 11.79
C SER A 95 -4.97 8.16 12.57
N ALA A 96 -6.25 8.46 12.72
CA ALA A 96 -7.20 7.61 13.44
C ALA A 96 -7.40 6.26 12.73
N LYS A 97 -7.48 6.27 11.39
CA LYS A 97 -7.56 5.05 10.59
C LYS A 97 -6.27 4.23 10.69
N LEU A 98 -5.09 4.86 10.63
CA LEU A 98 -3.81 4.15 10.81
C LEU A 98 -3.70 3.53 12.21
N HIS A 99 -4.12 4.25 13.24
CA HIS A 99 -4.18 3.72 14.60
C HIS A 99 -5.12 2.51 14.70
N THR A 100 -6.28 2.56 14.02
CA THR A 100 -7.20 1.42 13.94
C THR A 100 -6.55 0.21 13.25
N VAL A 101 -5.82 0.42 12.16
CA VAL A 101 -5.05 -0.63 11.48
C VAL A 101 -4.02 -1.24 12.44
N HIS A 102 -3.24 -0.39 13.10
CA HIS A 102 -2.25 -0.83 14.08
C HIS A 102 -2.86 -1.71 15.18
N THR A 103 -3.96 -1.28 15.79
CA THR A 103 -4.64 -2.03 16.85
C THR A 103 -5.19 -3.37 16.34
N LYS A 104 -5.72 -3.42 15.11
CA LYS A 104 -6.15 -4.69 14.50
C LYS A 104 -4.98 -5.65 14.29
N LEU A 105 -3.85 -5.15 13.80
CA LEU A 105 -2.65 -5.96 13.55
C LEU A 105 -2.06 -6.53 14.84
N LEU A 106 -2.17 -5.82 15.98
CA LEU A 106 -1.75 -6.35 17.29
C LEU A 106 -2.50 -7.64 17.69
N ALA A 107 -3.73 -7.84 17.20
CA ALA A 107 -4.53 -9.02 17.46
C ALA A 107 -4.34 -10.14 16.42
N GLN A 108 -3.56 -9.90 15.36
CA GLN A 108 -3.35 -10.83 14.25
C GLN A 108 -1.90 -11.30 14.23
N SER A 109 -1.68 -12.62 14.09
CA SER A 109 -0.34 -13.19 13.97
C SER A 109 -0.04 -13.60 12.53
N GLY A 110 1.21 -13.44 12.10
CA GLY A 110 1.68 -13.91 10.81
C GLY A 110 1.27 -13.07 9.60
N VAL A 111 0.62 -11.91 9.80
CA VAL A 111 0.25 -10.97 8.72
C VAL A 111 1.46 -10.12 8.31
N LEU A 112 1.57 -9.83 7.02
CA LEU A 112 2.57 -8.93 6.45
C LEU A 112 1.90 -7.64 5.94
N PRO A 113 1.84 -6.58 6.77
CA PRO A 113 1.15 -5.36 6.38
C PRO A 113 1.97 -4.55 5.36
N VAL A 114 1.28 -4.10 4.31
CA VAL A 114 1.77 -3.11 3.34
C VAL A 114 0.90 -1.88 3.49
N ILE A 115 1.53 -0.72 3.75
CA ILE A 115 0.83 0.56 3.80
C ILE A 115 1.14 1.31 2.52
N ALA A 116 0.12 1.68 1.75
CA ALA A 116 0.26 2.49 0.54
C ALA A 116 -0.47 3.81 0.73
N ASP A 117 0.13 4.91 0.28
CA ASP A 117 -0.41 6.24 0.55
C ASP A 117 -0.17 7.22 -0.59
N THR A 118 -1.22 7.95 -0.96
CA THR A 118 -1.16 9.00 -1.99
C THR A 118 -1.31 10.43 -1.42
N SER A 119 -1.22 10.59 -0.10
CA SER A 119 -1.50 11.88 0.54
C SER A 119 -0.30 12.85 0.50
N TYR A 120 -0.60 14.12 0.18
CA TYR A 120 0.39 15.18 0.00
C TYR A 120 0.92 15.77 1.32
N ARG A 121 0.17 15.67 2.43
CA ARG A 121 0.54 16.26 3.73
C ARG A 121 0.27 15.32 4.88
N LYS A 122 1.35 14.98 5.60
CA LYS A 122 1.29 14.20 6.82
C LYS A 122 1.29 15.12 8.04
N PRO A 123 0.48 14.88 9.08
CA PRO A 123 0.64 15.56 10.36
C PRO A 123 2.02 15.29 10.98
N VAL A 124 2.46 16.17 11.88
CA VAL A 124 3.81 16.16 12.48
C VAL A 124 4.16 14.81 13.13
N ASN A 125 3.16 14.03 13.58
CA ASN A 125 3.36 12.77 14.30
C ASN A 125 3.25 11.48 13.45
N VAL A 126 3.08 11.58 12.13
CA VAL A 126 2.94 10.39 11.26
C VAL A 126 4.15 9.49 11.31
N TYR A 127 5.35 10.06 11.34
CA TYR A 127 6.57 9.27 11.33
C TYR A 127 6.72 8.38 12.58
N ALA A 128 6.16 8.78 13.73
CA ALA A 128 6.15 7.94 14.92
C ALA A 128 5.25 6.71 14.71
N GLN A 129 4.04 6.92 14.21
CA GLN A 129 3.08 5.83 13.96
C GLN A 129 3.58 4.86 12.87
N LEU A 130 4.17 5.37 11.80
CA LEU A 130 4.78 4.56 10.75
C LEU A 130 5.98 3.75 11.28
N LYS A 131 6.81 4.36 12.15
CA LYS A 131 7.92 3.64 12.81
C LYS A 131 7.41 2.51 13.69
N ASP A 132 6.32 2.72 14.43
CA ASP A 132 5.73 1.68 15.27
C ASP A 132 5.20 0.52 14.43
N LEU A 133 4.54 0.80 13.31
CA LEU A 133 4.10 -0.23 12.37
C LEU A 133 5.27 -1.04 11.80
N VAL A 134 6.33 -0.36 11.36
CA VAL A 134 7.55 -1.00 10.85
C VAL A 134 8.21 -1.88 11.91
N ARG A 135 8.33 -1.38 13.15
CA ARG A 135 9.03 -2.10 14.23
C ARG A 135 8.25 -3.30 14.75
N GLN A 136 6.94 -3.14 14.93
CA GLN A 136 6.11 -4.15 15.57
C GLN A 136 5.61 -5.20 14.57
N HIS A 137 5.32 -4.79 13.34
CA HIS A 137 4.67 -5.66 12.34
C HIS A 137 5.52 -5.94 11.11
N SER A 138 6.76 -5.44 11.09
CA SER A 138 7.64 -5.54 9.92
C SER A 138 7.04 -4.97 8.63
N ALA A 139 6.19 -3.93 8.78
CA ALA A 139 5.45 -3.33 7.68
C ALA A 139 6.37 -2.80 6.56
N THR A 140 5.86 -2.84 5.33
CA THR A 140 6.46 -2.16 4.17
C THR A 140 5.59 -0.96 3.83
N ILE A 141 6.18 0.23 3.68
CA ILE A 141 5.43 1.48 3.45
C ILE A 141 5.80 2.07 2.11
N PHE A 142 4.79 2.43 1.32
CA PHE A 142 4.88 3.15 0.06
C PHE A 142 4.17 4.48 0.17
N ALA A 143 4.84 5.57 -0.23
CA ALA A 143 4.24 6.90 -0.28
C ALA A 143 4.48 7.54 -1.65
N ALA A 144 3.41 7.94 -2.34
CA ALA A 144 3.48 8.78 -3.51
C ALA A 144 3.46 10.25 -3.11
N LYS A 145 4.42 11.02 -3.61
CA LYS A 145 4.55 12.45 -3.32
C LYS A 145 4.71 13.23 -4.61
N ASN A 146 4.08 14.40 -4.64
CA ASN A 146 4.37 15.37 -5.68
C ASN A 146 5.76 15.97 -5.46
N SER A 147 6.53 16.08 -6.53
CA SER A 147 7.73 16.91 -6.55
C SER A 147 7.30 18.36 -6.36
N THR A 148 7.31 18.86 -5.12
CA THR A 148 7.33 20.31 -4.93
C THR A 148 8.64 20.79 -5.51
N TYR A 149 8.61 21.59 -6.56
CA TYR A 149 9.74 22.48 -6.84
C TYR A 149 10.06 23.15 -5.51
N ALA A 150 11.29 22.94 -5.02
CA ALA A 150 11.85 23.87 -4.08
C ALA A 150 11.76 25.23 -4.77
N SER A 151 10.80 26.05 -4.37
CA SER A 151 10.87 27.46 -4.71
C SER A 151 12.24 27.95 -4.20
N PRO A 152 13.07 28.55 -5.06
CA PRO A 152 14.37 29.09 -4.63
C PRO A 152 14.23 30.12 -3.51
#